data_AF-A0A0C3JCB6-F1
#
_entry.id   AF-A0A0C3JCB6-F1
#
_cell.length_a   1.000
_cell.length_b   1.000
_cell.length_c   1.000
_cell.angle_alpha   90.00
_cell.angle_beta   90.00
_cell.angle_gamma   90.00
#
_symmetry.space_group_name_H-M   'P 1'
#
loop_
_entity.id
_entity.type
_entity.pdbx_description
1 polymer ?
#
loop_
_entity_poly.entity_id
_entity_poly.type
_entity_poly.pdbx_seq_one_letter_code
_entity_poly.pdbx_strand_id
1 'polypeptide(L)'
;YSPSTIFTITTFGNGQSLIDVIISKTTSALSPIFQFYSTAVMNFFSTDSLYCAYPSLTLRHHAMINTSSLHQHTFSPSHIQALLKYKSRGFRL
;
A
#
# COMPACT_ATOMS: atom_id res chain seq x y z
N TYR A 1 -7.15 -14.41 -7.99
CA TYR A 1 -6.87 -12.97 -7.80
C TYR A 1 -6.89 -12.30 -9.17
N SER A 2 -7.51 -11.12 -9.31
CA SER A 2 -7.41 -10.34 -10.55
C SER A 2 -5.95 -9.99 -10.84
N PRO A 3 -5.57 -9.80 -12.13
CA PRO A 3 -4.23 -9.34 -12.47
C PRO A 3 -3.91 -8.03 -11.75
N SER A 4 -2.66 -7.89 -11.32
CA SER A 4 -2.17 -6.68 -10.67
C SER A 4 -2.46 -5.47 -11.54
N THR A 5 -3.11 -4.46 -10.95
CA THR A 5 -3.42 -3.17 -11.59
C THR A 5 -2.21 -2.24 -11.62
N ILE A 6 -1.05 -2.68 -11.12
CA ILE A 6 0.21 -1.96 -11.26
C ILE A 6 0.81 -2.24 -12.63
N PHE A 7 1.09 -1.18 -13.39
CA PHE A 7 1.81 -1.22 -14.66
C PHE A 7 3.32 -1.25 -14.42
N THR A 8 3.84 -0.28 -13.67
CA THR A 8 5.25 -0.22 -13.27
C THR A 8 5.41 0.57 -11.98
N ILE A 9 6.58 0.43 -11.35
CA ILE A 9 6.98 1.18 -10.16
C ILE A 9 8.31 1.85 -10.47
N THR A 10 8.40 3.16 -10.26
CA THR A 10 9.62 3.94 -10.45
C THR A 10 9.94 4.68 -9.16
N THR A 11 11.12 4.44 -8.61
CA THR A 11 11.58 5.11 -7.39
C THR A 11 12.45 6.30 -7.74
N PHE A 12 12.10 7.47 -7.22
CA PHE A 12 12.89 8.69 -7.31
C PHE A 12 13.51 9.00 -5.95
N GLY A 13 14.74 9.49 -5.94
CA GLY A 13 15.45 9.80 -4.71
C GLY A 13 16.35 11.03 -4.84
N ASN A 14 16.51 11.75 -3.73
CA ASN A 14 17.42 12.89 -3.63
C ASN A 14 18.57 12.65 -2.63
N GLY A 15 18.82 11.39 -2.26
CA GLY A 15 19.83 10.99 -1.25
C GLY A 15 19.35 11.07 0.20
N GLN A 16 18.30 11.85 0.50
CA GLN A 16 17.71 11.95 1.83
C GLN A 16 16.34 11.27 1.93
N SER A 17 15.60 11.23 0.82
CA SER A 17 14.26 10.69 0.75
C SER A 17 14.04 9.94 -0.55
N LEU A 18 13.13 8.97 -0.50
CA LEU A 18 12.72 8.14 -1.62
C LEU A 18 11.22 8.25 -1.81
N ILE A 19 10.77 8.40 -3.06
CA ILE A 19 9.38 8.41 -3.47
C ILE A 19 9.17 7.30 -4.49
N ASP A 20 8.25 6.39 -4.19
CA ASP A 20 7.83 5.34 -5.12
C ASP A 20 6.64 5.85 -5.94
N VAL A 21 6.81 5.98 -7.26
CA VAL A 21 5.75 6.32 -8.21
C VAL A 21 5.19 5.03 -8.80
N ILE A 22 3.92 4.75 -8.50
CA ILE A 22 3.22 3.55 -8.96
C ILE A 22 2.29 3.95 -10.10
N ILE A 23 2.55 3.42 -11.30
CA ILE A 23 1.71 3.67 -12.47
C ILE A 23 0.60 2.61 -12.51
N SER A 24 -0.67 3.05 -12.57
CA SER A 24 -1.82 2.14 -12.70
C SER A 24 -2.01 1.70 -14.16
N LYS A 25 -2.43 0.45 -14.36
CA LYS A 25 -2.92 -0.08 -15.66
C LYS A 25 -4.34 0.38 -15.97
N THR A 26 -5.09 0.81 -14.96
CA THR A 26 -6.47 1.26 -15.11
C THR A 26 -6.49 2.79 -15.19
N THR A 27 -7.65 3.34 -15.53
CA THR A 27 -7.90 4.79 -15.46
C THR A 27 -7.92 5.35 -14.04
N SER A 28 -7.77 4.49 -13.01
CA SER A 28 -7.85 4.87 -11.60
C SER A 28 -6.56 4.56 -10.85
N ALA A 29 -6.03 5.56 -10.16
CA ALA A 29 -4.95 5.38 -9.19
C ALA A 29 -5.40 4.62 -7.92
N LEU A 30 -6.72 4.48 -7.70
CA LEU A 30 -7.26 3.77 -6.54
C LEU A 30 -7.07 2.26 -6.65
N SER A 31 -7.08 1.73 -7.87
CA SER A 31 -6.95 0.28 -8.10
C SER A 31 -5.70 -0.32 -7.42
N PRO A 32 -4.47 0.21 -7.62
CA PRO A 32 -3.29 -0.32 -6.95
C PRO A 32 -3.29 -0.05 -5.44
N ILE A 33 -3.94 1.02 -4.96
CA ILE A 33 -4.04 1.36 -3.53
C ILE A 33 -4.86 0.30 -2.79
N PHE A 34 -6.06 -0.03 -3.30
CA PHE A 34 -6.96 -0.99 -2.66
C PHE A 34 -6.58 -2.45 -2.92
N GLN A 35 -5.75 -2.72 -3.93
CA GLN A 35 -5.17 -4.04 -4.13
C GLN A 35 -3.98 -4.34 -3.22
N PHE A 36 -3.45 -3.34 -2.51
CA PHE A 36 -2.37 -3.57 -1.56
C PHE A 36 -2.81 -4.51 -0.43
N TYR A 37 -1.90 -5.37 0.02
CA TYR A 37 -2.17 -6.44 0.99
C TYR A 37 -2.31 -5.96 2.44
N SER A 38 -2.30 -4.65 2.70
CA SER A 38 -2.47 -4.08 4.04
C SER A 38 -3.28 -2.78 4.02
N THR A 39 -4.12 -2.57 5.02
CA THR A 39 -4.89 -1.31 5.17
C THR A 39 -4.02 -0.11 5.54
N ALA A 40 -2.74 -0.31 5.90
CA ALA A 40 -1.82 0.78 6.28
C ALA A 40 -1.66 1.85 5.19
N VAL A 41 -1.85 1.48 3.92
CA VAL A 41 -1.60 2.35 2.76
C VAL A 41 -2.87 2.89 2.09
N MET A 42 -4.04 2.52 2.60
CA MET A 42 -5.33 2.88 1.98
C MET A 42 -5.78 4.30 2.37
N ASN A 43 -4.81 5.22 2.43
CA ASN A 43 -4.95 6.62 2.76
C ASN A 43 -4.20 7.42 1.71
N PHE A 44 -4.84 8.39 1.07
CA PHE A 44 -4.23 9.15 -0.02
C PHE A 44 -4.78 10.57 -0.09
N PHE A 45 -3.98 11.46 -0.68
CA PHE A 45 -4.37 12.82 -1.01
C PHE A 45 -4.74 12.88 -2.48
N SER A 46 -5.87 13.51 -2.78
CA SER A 46 -6.27 13.96 -4.11
C SER A 46 -5.95 15.45 -4.27
N THR A 47 -6.31 16.01 -5.42
CA THR A 47 -6.22 17.45 -5.70
C THR A 47 -6.96 18.32 -4.69
N ASP A 48 -8.04 17.80 -4.12
CA ASP A 48 -9.05 18.56 -3.39
C ASP A 48 -9.38 17.99 -2.00
N SER A 49 -8.97 16.74 -1.73
CA SER A 49 -9.43 16.00 -0.56
C SER A 49 -8.37 15.05 -0.03
N LEU A 50 -8.40 14.79 1.28
CA LEU A 50 -7.71 13.68 1.92
C LEU A 50 -8.70 12.53 2.14
N TYR A 51 -8.32 11.34 1.72
CA TYR A 51 -9.11 10.13 1.90
C TYR A 51 -8.41 9.16 2.85
N CYS A 52 -9.19 8.59 3.76
CA CYS A 52 -8.74 7.59 4.72
C CYS A 52 -9.80 6.48 4.79
N ALA A 53 -9.50 5.31 4.22
CA ALA A 53 -10.49 4.22 4.16
C ALA A 53 -10.75 3.60 5.55
N TYR A 54 -9.76 3.65 6.44
CA TYR A 54 -9.84 3.04 7.77
C TYR A 54 -9.32 4.01 8.85
N PRO A 55 -10.08 5.07 9.18
CA PRO A 55 -9.63 6.10 10.11
C PRO A 55 -9.40 5.57 11.52
N SER A 56 -10.27 4.68 12.02
CA SER A 56 -10.11 4.08 13.34
C SER A 56 -8.83 3.24 13.48
N LEU A 57 -8.43 2.54 12.42
CA LEU A 57 -7.20 1.75 12.39
C LEU A 57 -5.99 2.67 12.22
N THR A 58 -6.02 3.54 11.21
CA THR A 58 -4.91 4.44 10.87
C THR A 58 -4.53 5.34 12.04
N LEU A 59 -5.52 5.98 12.69
CA LEU A 59 -5.27 6.90 13.81
C LEU A 59 -4.78 6.18 15.08
N ARG A 60 -5.07 4.87 15.21
CA ARG A 60 -4.55 4.03 16.29
C ARG A 60 -3.25 3.31 15.92
N HIS A 61 -2.65 3.63 14.77
CA HIS A 61 -1.47 2.96 14.23
C HIS A 61 -1.66 1.43 14.14
N HIS A 62 -2.87 0.99 13.78
CA HIS A 62 -3.19 -0.40 13.51
C HIS A 62 -3.40 -0.58 12.00
N ALA A 63 -3.08 -1.75 11.47
CA ALA A 63 -3.40 -2.12 10.11
C ALA A 63 -3.77 -3.60 10.04
N MET A 64 -4.68 -3.94 9.12
CA MET A 64 -5.05 -5.31 8.85
C MET A 64 -4.33 -5.79 7.60
N ILE A 65 -3.90 -7.05 7.61
CA ILE A 65 -3.36 -7.74 6.44
C ILE A 65 -4.53 -8.41 5.70
N ASN A 66 -4.55 -8.27 4.38
CA ASN A 66 -5.51 -8.99 3.55
C ASN A 66 -5.21 -10.50 3.61
N THR A 67 -6.06 -11.25 4.31
CA THR A 67 -5.90 -12.69 4.55
C THR A 67 -6.02 -13.53 3.28
N SER A 68 -6.64 -13.00 2.22
CA SER A 68 -6.70 -13.70 0.93
C SER A 68 -5.33 -13.85 0.29
N SER A 69 -4.37 -12.95 0.58
CA SER A 69 -2.97 -13.10 0.20
C SER A 69 -2.23 -14.16 1.03
N LEU A 70 -2.62 -14.36 2.30
CA LEU A 70 -2.04 -15.38 3.19
C LEU A 70 -2.49 -16.78 2.77
N HIS A 71 -3.79 -16.95 2.52
CA HIS A 71 -4.37 -18.23 2.15
C HIS A 71 -3.84 -18.77 0.81
N GLN A 72 -3.38 -17.89 -0.08
CA GLN A 72 -2.87 -18.27 -1.39
C GLN A 72 -1.35 -18.46 -1.42
N HIS A 73 -0.65 -18.34 -0.28
CA HIS A 73 0.82 -18.36 -0.20
C HIS A 73 1.49 -17.39 -1.20
N THR A 74 0.85 -16.25 -1.49
CA THR A 74 1.29 -15.30 -2.53
C THR A 74 2.17 -14.16 -1.98
N PHE A 75 2.66 -14.28 -0.74
CA PHE A 75 3.61 -13.31 -0.20
C PHE A 75 4.98 -13.51 -0.85
N SER A 76 5.26 -12.69 -1.87
CA SER A 76 6.62 -12.51 -2.35
C SER A 76 7.49 -11.86 -1.25
N PRO A 77 8.82 -12.02 -1.32
CA PRO A 77 9.74 -11.31 -0.43
C PRO A 77 9.53 -9.79 -0.44
N SER A 78 9.15 -9.21 -1.57
CA SER A 78 8.83 -7.77 -1.69
C SER A 78 7.58 -7.38 -0.90
N HIS A 79 6.56 -8.23 -0.84
CA HIS A 79 5.37 -8.00 -0.01
C HIS A 79 5.73 -8.03 1.49
N ILE A 80 6.57 -8.97 1.90
CA ILE A 80 7.05 -9.06 3.28
C ILE A 80 7.87 -7.82 3.64
N GLN A 81 8.77 -7.38 2.76
CA GLN A 81 9.60 -6.20 3.00
C GLN A 81 8.76 -4.94 3.18
N ALA A 82 7.70 -4.77 2.40
CA ALA A 82 6.83 -3.61 2.58
C ALA A 82 5.89 -3.72 3.80
N LEU A 83 5.49 -4.92 4.26
CA LEU A 83 4.91 -5.08 5.60
C LEU A 83 5.89 -4.64 6.70
N LEU A 84 7.14 -5.09 6.62
CA LEU A 84 8.18 -4.71 7.59
C LEU A 84 8.46 -3.20 7.57
N LYS A 85 8.41 -2.55 6.41
CA LYS A 85 8.49 -1.09 6.25
C LYS A 85 7.38 -0.37 7.02
N TYR A 86 6.14 -0.87 7.00
CA TYR A 86 5.05 -0.22 7.75
C TYR A 86 5.09 -0.56 9.24
N LYS A 87 5.56 -1.75 9.61
CA LYS A 87 5.84 -2.09 11.01
C LYS A 87 6.92 -1.18 11.62
N SER A 88 8.02 -0.91 10.92
CA SER A 88 9.06 0.00 11.41
C SER A 88 8.60 1.46 11.50
N ARG A 89 7.54 1.83 10.77
CA ARG A 89 6.86 3.13 10.85
C ARG A 89 5.83 3.21 11.99
N GLY A 90 5.76 2.19 12.86
CA GLY A 90 4.91 2.20 14.06
C GLY A 90 3.56 1.52 13.90
N PHE A 91 3.23 0.96 12.72
CA PHE A 91 1.98 0.20 12.56
C PHE A 91 2.05 -1.15 13.26
N ARG A 92 0.98 -1.48 13.99
CA ARG A 92 0.68 -2.82 14.51
C ARG A 92 -0.15 -3.56 13.46
N LEU A 93 0.50 -4.55 12.84
CA LEU A 93 -0.08 -5.44 11.82
C LEU A 93 -0.84 -6.61 12.46
#